data_AF-A0A958G3W4-F1
#
_entry.id   AF-A0A958G3W4-F1
#
_cell.length_a   1.000
_cell.length_b   1.000
_cell.length_c   1.000
_cell.angle_alpha   90.00
_cell.angle_beta   90.00
_cell.angle_gamma   90.00
#
_symmetry.space_group_name_H-M   'P 1'
#
loop_
_entity.id
_entity.type
_entity.pdbx_description
1 polymer ?
#
loop_
_entity_poly.entity_id
_entity_poly.type
_entity_poly.pdbx_seq_one_letter_code
_entity_poly.pdbx_strand_id
1 'polypeptide(L)'
;MKKPFRTFMENMIDYAGLFPPASLSLDVAIRNYARYRKSGDAWMLARFIVPARRLAELAPYKAILFQEGDPFRFSVLGRGGKDGDDFLNGLAADLKALGEFLDFHGERVVIDAFEVRLPESLLRRAEAGELSRLLNQAAALLEKGLRSELHPFYEGDFAQNWREQTRALVKALADHNRYISGSGQF
;
A
#
# COMPACT_ATOMS: atom_id res chain seq x y z
N MET A 1 -12.95 17.87 -24.57
CA MET A 1 -13.31 16.81 -23.61
C MET A 1 -14.45 17.30 -22.72
N LYS A 2 -15.53 16.52 -22.54
CA LYS A 2 -16.67 16.93 -21.70
C LYS A 2 -16.25 16.95 -20.22
N LYS A 3 -16.69 17.95 -19.45
CA LYS A 3 -16.32 18.14 -18.02
C LYS A 3 -16.51 16.88 -17.15
N PRO A 4 -17.63 16.12 -17.26
CA PRO A 4 -17.82 14.92 -16.44
C PRO A 4 -16.79 13.82 -16.72
N PHE A 5 -16.40 13.61 -17.97
CA PHE A 5 -15.40 12.60 -18.33
C PHE A 5 -14.02 12.97 -17.78
N ARG A 6 -13.65 14.25 -17.87
CA ARG A 6 -12.39 14.73 -17.28
C ARG A 6 -12.37 14.49 -15.77
N THR A 7 -13.43 14.85 -15.06
CA THR A 7 -13.50 14.62 -13.60
C THR A 7 -13.47 13.13 -13.25
N PHE A 8 -14.12 12.26 -14.03
CA PHE A 8 -14.13 10.82 -13.78
C PHE A 8 -12.77 10.15 -14.01
N MET A 9 -12.01 10.60 -15.01
CA MET A 9 -10.72 10.00 -15.38
C MET A 9 -9.52 10.59 -14.60
N GLU A 10 -9.72 11.71 -13.89
CA GLU A 10 -8.67 12.40 -13.17
C GLU A 10 -8.07 11.50 -12.08
N ASN A 11 -6.75 11.29 -12.12
CA ASN A 11 -6.02 10.39 -11.20
C ASN A 11 -6.61 8.97 -11.10
N MET A 12 -7.18 8.43 -12.18
CA MET A 12 -7.79 7.10 -12.16
C MET A 12 -6.78 5.97 -12.38
N ILE A 13 -5.64 6.24 -13.04
CA ILE A 13 -4.71 5.20 -13.49
C ILE A 13 -3.49 5.16 -12.59
N ASP A 14 -3.33 4.07 -11.84
CA ASP A 14 -2.04 3.73 -11.25
C ASP A 14 -1.14 3.01 -12.25
N TYR A 15 0.12 3.41 -12.28
CA TYR A 15 1.11 2.83 -13.18
C TYR A 15 1.74 1.58 -12.54
N ALA A 16 1.31 0.42 -13.02
CA ALA A 16 1.75 -0.90 -12.57
C ALA A 16 2.82 -1.54 -13.50
N GLY A 17 3.78 -0.74 -14.02
CA GLY A 17 4.73 -1.21 -15.04
C GLY A 17 5.61 -2.40 -14.63
N LEU A 18 5.80 -2.62 -13.33
CA LEU A 18 6.55 -3.75 -12.77
C LEU A 18 5.81 -5.09 -12.84
N PHE A 19 4.50 -5.07 -13.06
CA PHE A 19 3.63 -6.24 -12.94
C PHE A 19 3.19 -6.73 -14.32
N PRO A 20 2.77 -8.01 -14.44
CA PRO A 20 2.26 -8.54 -15.70
C PRO A 20 1.08 -7.70 -16.26
N PRO A 21 0.94 -7.62 -17.58
CA PRO A 21 1.78 -8.27 -18.60
C PRO A 21 3.07 -7.52 -18.94
N ALA A 22 3.25 -6.28 -18.47
CA ALA A 22 4.39 -5.44 -18.86
C ALA A 22 5.72 -5.94 -18.26
N SER A 23 5.71 -6.34 -16.98
CA SER A 23 6.82 -6.98 -16.27
C SER A 23 8.17 -6.26 -16.48
N LEU A 24 8.16 -4.92 -16.51
CA LEU A 24 9.34 -4.12 -16.79
C LEU A 24 10.32 -4.15 -15.62
N SER A 25 11.60 -3.91 -15.91
CA SER A 25 12.58 -3.60 -14.86
C SER A 25 12.20 -2.29 -14.16
N LEU A 26 12.67 -2.11 -12.93
CA LEU A 26 12.37 -0.90 -12.16
C LEU A 26 12.86 0.38 -12.82
N ASP A 27 14.07 0.36 -13.38
CA ASP A 27 14.62 1.50 -14.12
C ASP A 27 13.73 1.90 -15.30
N VAL A 28 13.30 0.92 -16.11
CA VAL A 28 12.44 1.20 -17.27
C VAL A 28 11.06 1.68 -16.81
N ALA A 29 10.47 1.05 -15.78
CA ALA A 29 9.17 1.43 -15.26
C ALA A 29 9.16 2.86 -14.68
N ILE A 30 10.13 3.21 -13.82
CA ILE A 30 10.14 4.53 -13.17
C ILE A 30 10.43 5.66 -14.16
N ARG A 31 11.29 5.42 -15.16
CA ARG A 31 11.53 6.37 -16.25
C ARG A 31 10.31 6.56 -17.13
N ASN A 32 9.58 5.48 -17.44
CA ASN A 32 8.32 5.56 -18.16
C ASN A 32 7.30 6.39 -17.39
N TYR A 33 7.12 6.11 -16.09
CA TYR A 33 6.25 6.89 -15.23
C TYR A 33 6.65 8.38 -15.22
N ALA A 34 7.94 8.70 -15.03
CA ALA A 34 8.44 10.06 -15.07
C ALA A 34 8.18 10.77 -16.41
N ARG A 35 8.28 10.04 -17.53
CA ARG A 35 7.92 10.56 -18.86
C ARG A 35 6.42 10.81 -18.99
N TYR A 36 5.58 9.88 -18.52
CA TYR A 36 4.12 10.01 -18.62
C TYR A 36 3.56 11.13 -17.74
N ARG A 37 4.19 11.42 -16.60
CA ARG A 37 3.86 12.60 -15.78
C ARG A 37 4.07 13.95 -16.50
N LYS A 38 4.83 13.97 -17.60
CA LYS A 38 5.07 15.15 -18.44
C LYS A 38 4.25 15.14 -19.74
N SER A 39 3.40 14.14 -19.94
CA SER A 39 2.59 14.02 -21.16
C SER A 39 1.31 14.86 -21.06
N GLY A 40 0.63 15.07 -22.20
CA GLY A 40 -0.68 15.72 -22.22
C GLY A 40 -1.78 14.96 -21.46
N ASP A 41 -1.57 13.67 -21.18
CA ASP A 41 -2.51 12.78 -20.49
C ASP A 41 -2.13 12.55 -19.01
N ALA A 42 -1.12 13.28 -18.50
CA ALA A 42 -0.65 13.15 -17.12
C ALA A 42 -1.76 13.33 -16.07
N TRP A 43 -2.82 14.07 -16.40
CA TRP A 43 -3.98 14.30 -15.52
C TRP A 43 -4.77 13.02 -15.19
N MET A 44 -4.62 11.94 -15.97
CA MET A 44 -5.24 10.64 -15.69
C MET A 44 -4.39 9.77 -14.74
N LEU A 45 -3.12 10.13 -14.56
CA LEU A 45 -2.11 9.30 -13.92
C LEU A 45 -2.02 9.62 -12.43
N ALA A 46 -2.22 8.62 -11.58
CA ALA A 46 -2.14 8.74 -10.14
C ALA A 46 -0.76 8.34 -9.61
N ARG A 47 -0.57 7.07 -9.26
CA ARG A 47 0.59 6.61 -8.48
C ARG A 47 1.45 5.63 -9.25
N PHE A 48 2.71 5.48 -8.84
CA PHE A 48 3.57 4.36 -9.23
C PHE A 48 3.38 3.20 -8.25
N ILE A 49 3.01 2.01 -8.75
CA ILE A 49 2.88 0.83 -7.88
C ILE A 49 4.23 0.17 -7.68
N VAL A 50 4.65 -0.03 -6.43
CA VAL A 50 5.95 -0.63 -6.10
C VAL A 50 5.87 -1.53 -4.86
N PRO A 51 6.51 -2.71 -4.83
CA PRO A 51 6.65 -3.47 -3.60
C PRO A 51 7.52 -2.75 -2.56
N ALA A 52 7.14 -2.77 -1.29
CA ALA A 52 7.88 -2.14 -0.19
C ALA A 52 9.36 -2.55 -0.15
N ARG A 53 9.63 -3.84 -0.39
CA ARG A 53 10.99 -4.41 -0.46
C ARG A 53 11.91 -3.79 -1.53
N ARG A 54 11.35 -3.06 -2.51
CA ARG A 54 12.07 -2.43 -3.62
C ARG A 54 12.24 -0.92 -3.47
N LEU A 55 11.70 -0.31 -2.41
CA LEU A 55 11.78 1.14 -2.21
C LEU A 55 13.23 1.66 -2.16
N ALA A 56 14.14 0.91 -1.54
CA ALA A 56 15.56 1.31 -1.47
C ALA A 56 16.22 1.39 -2.87
N GLU A 57 15.76 0.59 -3.84
CA GLU A 57 16.27 0.64 -5.22
C GLU A 57 15.92 1.96 -5.93
N LEU A 58 15.00 2.77 -5.37
CA LEU A 58 14.62 4.07 -5.93
C LEU A 58 15.56 5.22 -5.52
N ALA A 59 16.49 5.00 -4.59
CA ALA A 59 17.41 6.02 -4.10
C ALA A 59 18.20 6.75 -5.22
N PRO A 60 18.72 6.07 -6.27
CA PRO A 60 19.44 6.75 -7.35
C PRO A 60 18.60 7.75 -8.13
N TYR A 61 17.27 7.60 -8.16
CA TYR A 61 16.39 8.49 -8.93
C TYR A 61 16.08 9.82 -8.22
N LYS A 62 16.51 9.97 -6.96
CA LYS A 62 16.31 11.22 -6.19
C LYS A 62 16.84 12.43 -6.94
N ALA A 63 18.08 12.35 -7.46
CA ALA A 63 18.75 13.47 -8.11
C ALA A 63 18.31 13.67 -9.58
N ILE A 64 17.86 12.61 -10.24
CA ILE A 64 17.63 12.63 -11.70
C ILE A 64 16.16 12.68 -12.12
N LEU A 65 15.22 12.17 -11.31
CA LEU A 65 13.79 12.17 -11.63
C LEU A 65 12.97 12.96 -10.64
N PHE A 66 13.23 12.80 -9.34
CA PHE A 66 12.32 13.32 -8.32
C PHE A 66 12.41 14.84 -8.10
N GLN A 67 13.37 15.55 -8.71
CA GLN A 67 13.54 17.01 -8.55
C GLN A 67 12.58 17.86 -9.38
N GLU A 68 11.90 17.29 -10.38
CA GLU A 68 11.08 18.05 -11.32
C GLU A 68 9.59 17.89 -11.07
N GLY A 69 8.84 19.00 -11.16
CA GLY A 69 7.38 19.04 -11.05
C GLY A 69 6.87 18.68 -9.65
N ASP A 70 5.64 18.16 -9.61
CA ASP A 70 5.00 17.70 -8.38
C ASP A 70 5.76 16.51 -7.75
N PRO A 71 5.55 16.20 -6.46
CA PRO A 71 6.10 15.00 -5.84
C PRO A 71 5.69 13.70 -6.57
N PHE A 72 6.58 12.71 -6.58
CA PHE A 72 6.23 11.38 -7.07
C PHE A 72 5.32 10.67 -6.06
N ARG A 73 4.17 10.19 -6.52
CA ARG A 73 3.20 9.49 -5.68
C ARG A 73 3.32 7.98 -5.84
N PHE A 74 3.28 7.24 -4.74
CA PHE A 74 3.47 5.79 -4.72
C PHE A 74 2.27 5.08 -4.10
N SER A 75 1.86 3.95 -4.70
CA SER A 75 1.09 2.91 -4.02
C SER A 75 2.06 1.77 -3.68
N VAL A 76 2.18 1.45 -2.40
CA VAL A 76 3.18 0.50 -1.91
C VAL A 76 2.53 -0.82 -1.55
N LEU A 77 3.03 -1.91 -2.13
CA LEU A 77 2.58 -3.26 -1.80
C LEU A 77 3.45 -3.85 -0.68
N GLY A 78 2.85 -4.14 0.46
CA GLY A 78 3.48 -4.80 1.59
C GLY A 78 3.85 -6.26 1.29
N ARG A 79 4.79 -6.80 2.06
CA ARG A 79 5.30 -8.16 1.94
C ARG A 79 4.25 -9.22 2.30
N GLY A 80 3.33 -8.89 3.21
CA GLY A 80 2.38 -9.84 3.78
C GLY A 80 3.08 -10.86 4.69
N GLY A 81 2.48 -12.04 4.84
CA GLY A 81 3.09 -13.15 5.56
C GLY A 81 2.27 -14.43 5.44
N LYS A 82 2.93 -15.59 5.60
CA LYS A 82 2.27 -16.91 5.51
C LYS A 82 1.36 -17.21 6.72
N ASP A 83 1.66 -16.61 7.86
CA ASP A 83 0.95 -16.71 9.14
C ASP A 83 1.02 -15.38 9.90
N GLY A 84 0.43 -15.32 11.09
CA GLY A 84 0.33 -14.09 11.87
C GLY A 84 1.70 -13.51 12.27
N ASP A 85 2.64 -14.36 12.68
CA ASP A 85 3.97 -13.91 13.11
C ASP A 85 4.81 -13.42 11.92
N ASP A 86 4.80 -14.18 10.82
CA ASP A 86 5.46 -13.78 9.57
C ASP A 86 4.90 -12.46 9.03
N PHE A 87 3.57 -12.28 9.12
CA PHE A 87 2.91 -11.04 8.71
C PHE A 87 3.32 -9.84 9.54
N LEU A 88 3.34 -9.96 10.87
CA LEU A 88 3.74 -8.85 11.74
C LEU A 88 5.21 -8.49 11.55
N ASN A 89 6.09 -9.49 11.35
CA ASN A 89 7.49 -9.26 11.02
C ASN A 89 7.65 -8.58 9.65
N GLY A 90 6.89 -9.04 8.65
CA GLY A 90 6.85 -8.45 7.31
C GLY A 90 6.39 -6.99 7.34
N LEU A 91 5.31 -6.71 8.08
CA LEU A 91 4.77 -5.37 8.27
C LEU A 91 5.78 -4.46 8.98
N ALA A 92 6.43 -4.92 10.05
CA ALA A 92 7.46 -4.13 10.73
C ALA A 92 8.63 -3.77 9.79
N ALA A 93 9.07 -4.73 8.97
CA ALA A 93 10.09 -4.48 7.97
C ALA A 93 9.60 -3.54 6.85
N ASP A 94 8.32 -3.58 6.50
CA ASP A 94 7.73 -2.67 5.51
C ASP A 94 7.72 -1.25 6.06
N LEU A 95 7.19 -1.05 7.27
CA LEU A 95 7.14 0.27 7.91
C LEU A 95 8.52 0.89 8.05
N LYS A 96 9.54 0.11 8.39
CA LYS A 96 10.94 0.56 8.38
C LYS A 96 11.36 1.06 6.99
N ALA A 97 11.08 0.29 5.93
CA ALA A 97 11.43 0.68 4.57
C ALA A 97 10.65 1.92 4.09
N LEU A 98 9.38 2.07 4.46
CA LEU A 98 8.58 3.25 4.18
C LEU A 98 9.17 4.48 4.88
N GLY A 99 9.49 4.37 6.17
CA GLY A 99 10.12 5.45 6.94
C GLY A 99 11.46 5.89 6.35
N GLU A 100 12.36 4.94 6.07
CA GLU A 100 13.66 5.23 5.45
C GLU A 100 13.51 5.87 4.06
N PHE A 101 12.52 5.45 3.28
CA PHE A 101 12.23 6.03 1.97
C PHE A 101 11.73 7.48 2.08
N LEU A 102 10.77 7.74 2.97
CA LEU A 102 10.24 9.09 3.21
C LEU A 102 11.32 10.02 3.77
N ASP A 103 12.11 9.58 4.76
CA ASP A 103 13.20 10.35 5.35
C ASP A 103 14.29 10.67 4.31
N PHE A 104 14.64 9.71 3.45
CA PHE A 104 15.66 9.90 2.45
C PHE A 104 15.22 10.85 1.33
N HIS A 105 13.96 10.77 0.88
CA HIS A 105 13.48 11.55 -0.26
C HIS A 105 12.77 12.86 0.10
N GLY A 106 12.32 13.01 1.35
CA GLY A 106 11.57 14.17 1.84
C GLY A 106 10.30 14.42 1.04
N GLU A 107 9.92 15.70 0.91
CA GLU A 107 8.69 16.15 0.24
C GLU A 107 8.64 15.85 -1.27
N ARG A 108 9.71 15.31 -1.85
CA ARG A 108 9.76 14.96 -3.29
C ARG A 108 9.06 13.65 -3.61
N VAL A 109 8.67 12.89 -2.60
CA VAL A 109 7.88 11.66 -2.73
C VAL A 109 6.72 11.66 -1.74
N VAL A 110 5.64 10.99 -2.10
CA VAL A 110 4.48 10.76 -1.24
C VAL A 110 4.08 9.30 -1.37
N ILE A 111 3.79 8.66 -0.25
CA ILE A 111 3.14 7.35 -0.22
C ILE A 111 1.65 7.59 0.03
N ASP A 112 0.84 7.46 -1.02
CA ASP A 112 -0.60 7.71 -0.95
C ASP A 112 -1.40 6.48 -0.53
N ALA A 113 -0.84 5.28 -0.75
CA ALA A 113 -1.48 4.04 -0.35
C ALA A 113 -0.45 2.99 0.06
N PHE A 114 -0.88 2.15 0.99
CA PHE A 114 -0.18 0.95 1.39
C PHE A 114 -1.17 -0.21 1.42
N GLU A 115 -0.91 -1.22 0.61
CA GLU A 115 -1.78 -2.38 0.44
C GLU A 115 -1.02 -3.63 0.90
N VAL A 116 -1.62 -4.47 1.73
CA VAL A 116 -0.95 -5.67 2.26
C VAL A 116 -1.91 -6.84 2.33
N ARG A 117 -1.42 -8.03 1.92
CA ARG A 117 -2.20 -9.27 1.99
C ARG A 117 -2.22 -9.84 3.39
N LEU A 118 -3.42 -10.14 3.88
CA LEU A 118 -3.61 -10.89 5.12
C LEU A 118 -3.17 -12.35 4.95
N PRO A 119 -2.70 -13.00 6.02
CA PRO A 119 -2.28 -14.39 5.96
C PRO A 119 -3.43 -15.32 5.57
N GLU A 120 -3.26 -16.05 4.47
CA GLU A 120 -4.24 -17.05 4.04
C GLU A 120 -4.51 -18.10 5.12
N SER A 121 -3.48 -18.46 5.90
CA SER A 121 -3.63 -19.43 6.99
C SER A 121 -4.64 -19.00 8.06
N LEU A 122 -4.75 -17.69 8.33
CA LEU A 122 -5.72 -17.13 9.26
C LEU A 122 -7.09 -16.94 8.60
N LEU A 123 -7.12 -16.49 7.34
CA LEU A 123 -8.37 -16.38 6.59
C LEU A 123 -9.07 -17.73 6.43
N ARG A 124 -8.31 -18.80 6.13
CA ARG A 124 -8.84 -20.17 5.98
C ARG A 124 -9.47 -20.73 7.24
N ARG A 125 -8.98 -20.35 8.42
CA ARG A 125 -9.58 -20.76 9.71
C ARG A 125 -10.92 -20.06 9.96
N ALA A 126 -11.12 -18.88 9.36
CA ALA A 126 -12.32 -18.07 9.52
C ALA A 126 -12.64 -17.75 11.01
N GLU A 127 -11.62 -17.66 11.85
CA GLU A 127 -11.77 -17.31 13.27
C GLU A 127 -11.61 -15.80 13.47
N ALA A 128 -12.75 -15.11 13.66
CA ALA A 128 -12.77 -13.65 13.80
C ALA A 128 -11.90 -13.13 14.97
N GLY A 129 -11.75 -13.91 16.04
CA GLY A 129 -10.93 -13.55 17.19
C GLY A 129 -9.43 -13.56 16.90
N GLU A 130 -8.93 -14.49 16.08
CA GLU A 130 -7.52 -14.49 15.66
C GLU A 130 -7.24 -13.32 14.71
N LEU A 131 -8.12 -13.10 13.73
CA LEU A 131 -8.01 -11.98 12.79
C LEU A 131 -8.08 -10.62 13.50
N SER A 132 -9.00 -10.44 14.46
CA SER A 132 -9.10 -9.19 15.22
C SER A 132 -7.84 -8.91 16.04
N ARG A 133 -7.26 -9.94 16.68
CA ARG A 133 -6.00 -9.80 17.41
C ARG A 133 -4.85 -9.39 16.48
N LEU A 134 -4.75 -10.01 15.31
CA LEU A 134 -3.75 -9.63 14.31
C LEU A 134 -3.91 -8.17 13.87
N LEU A 135 -5.14 -7.74 13.56
CA LEU A 135 -5.43 -6.37 13.15
C LEU A 135 -5.09 -5.35 14.26
N ASN A 136 -5.38 -5.67 15.52
CA ASN A 136 -4.99 -4.83 16.66
C ASN A 136 -3.46 -4.71 16.79
N GLN A 137 -2.73 -5.81 16.62
CA GLN A 137 -1.26 -5.80 16.64
C GLN A 137 -0.68 -5.01 15.46
N ALA A 138 -1.27 -5.16 14.27
CA ALA A 138 -0.89 -4.42 13.08
C ALA A 138 -1.11 -2.90 13.25
N ALA A 139 -2.26 -2.48 13.81
CA ALA A 139 -2.52 -1.09 14.12
C ALA A 139 -1.49 -0.51 15.10
N ALA A 140 -1.16 -1.25 16.17
CA ALA A 140 -0.14 -0.82 17.13
C ALA A 140 1.26 -0.68 16.49
N LEU A 141 1.58 -1.47 15.45
CA LEU A 141 2.81 -1.30 14.68
C LEU A 141 2.76 -0.06 13.77
N LEU A 142 1.63 0.18 13.11
CA LEU A 142 1.43 1.33 12.23
C LEU A 142 1.55 2.65 12.99
N GLU A 143 0.89 2.77 14.14
CA GLU A 143 0.95 3.94 15.03
C GLU A 143 2.38 4.27 15.48
N LYS A 144 3.20 3.25 15.70
CA LYS A 144 4.60 3.41 16.15
C LYS A 144 5.57 3.64 15.00
N GLY A 145 5.26 3.07 13.82
CA GLY A 145 6.20 2.91 12.72
C GLY A 145 6.27 4.10 11.76
N LEU A 146 5.20 4.91 11.67
CA LEU A 146 5.13 6.03 10.73
C LEU A 146 4.66 7.31 11.42
N ARG A 147 5.26 8.44 11.03
CA ARG A 147 4.91 9.78 11.55
C ARG A 147 3.69 10.39 10.84
N SER A 148 3.31 9.84 9.69
CA SER A 148 2.18 10.29 8.89
C SER A 148 1.04 9.28 8.99
N GLU A 149 -0.20 9.75 8.91
CA GLU A 149 -1.37 8.90 8.77
C GLU A 149 -1.22 8.01 7.53
N LEU A 150 -1.03 6.70 7.74
CA LEU A 150 -1.08 5.69 6.70
C LEU A 150 -2.32 4.84 6.95
N HIS A 151 -3.23 4.81 5.99
CA HIS A 151 -4.37 3.91 6.03
C HIS A 151 -4.03 2.64 5.25
N PRO A 152 -3.74 1.51 5.93
CA PRO A 152 -3.48 0.25 5.24
C PRO A 152 -4.76 -0.27 4.59
N PHE A 153 -4.64 -0.79 3.37
CA PHE A 153 -5.66 -1.60 2.74
C PHE A 153 -5.29 -3.08 2.87
N TYR A 154 -6.16 -3.86 3.50
CA TYR A 154 -5.94 -5.28 3.71
C TYR A 154 -6.60 -6.10 2.60
N GLU A 155 -5.82 -6.89 1.88
CA GLU A 155 -6.31 -7.84 0.89
C GLU A 155 -6.53 -9.21 1.53
N GLY A 156 -7.69 -9.83 1.25
CA GLY A 156 -7.92 -11.25 1.53
C GLY A 156 -8.16 -12.03 0.25
N ASP A 157 -7.54 -13.20 0.12
CA ASP A 157 -7.89 -14.17 -0.93
C ASP A 157 -9.04 -15.05 -0.42
N PHE A 158 -10.15 -15.04 -1.16
CA PHE A 158 -11.40 -15.70 -0.79
C PHE A 158 -11.78 -16.86 -1.73
N ALA A 159 -10.84 -17.44 -2.47
CA ALA A 159 -11.14 -18.39 -3.53
C ALA A 159 -12.02 -19.60 -3.12
N GLN A 160 -11.92 -20.09 -1.88
CA GLN A 160 -12.77 -21.17 -1.33
C GLN A 160 -13.44 -20.71 -0.03
N ASN A 161 -14.69 -21.09 0.22
CA ASN A 161 -15.46 -20.72 1.42
C ASN A 161 -15.58 -19.20 1.65
N TRP A 162 -15.60 -18.41 0.56
CA TRP A 162 -15.66 -16.94 0.60
C TRP A 162 -16.72 -16.37 1.55
N ARG A 163 -17.89 -17.02 1.69
CA ARG A 163 -18.97 -16.54 2.57
C ARG A 163 -18.58 -16.58 4.04
N GLU A 164 -17.98 -17.66 4.48
CA GLU A 164 -17.56 -17.83 5.88
C GLU A 164 -16.38 -16.92 6.20
N GLN A 165 -15.39 -16.88 5.29
CA GLN A 165 -14.22 -16.03 5.42
C GLN A 165 -14.57 -14.54 5.41
N THR A 166 -15.49 -14.11 4.54
CA THR A 166 -15.98 -12.72 4.52
C THR A 166 -16.71 -12.39 5.83
N ARG A 167 -17.56 -13.28 6.34
CA ARG A 167 -18.25 -13.07 7.62
C ARG A 167 -17.25 -12.94 8.78
N ALA A 168 -16.24 -13.80 8.82
CA ALA A 168 -15.20 -13.77 9.83
C ALA A 168 -14.39 -12.46 9.77
N LEU A 169 -14.00 -12.02 8.57
CA LEU A 169 -13.25 -10.78 8.39
C LEU A 169 -14.09 -9.55 8.75
N VAL A 170 -15.34 -9.47 8.28
CA VAL A 170 -16.25 -8.36 8.62
C VAL A 170 -16.45 -8.28 10.14
N LYS A 171 -16.63 -9.43 10.81
CA LYS A 171 -16.72 -9.48 12.27
C LYS A 171 -15.41 -9.02 12.93
N ALA A 172 -14.26 -9.48 12.44
CA ALA A 172 -12.96 -9.09 12.97
C ALA A 172 -12.70 -7.58 12.83
N LEU A 173 -13.08 -6.99 11.70
CA LEU A 173 -13.01 -5.55 11.45
C LEU A 173 -13.94 -4.77 12.38
N ALA A 174 -15.17 -5.25 12.59
CA ALA A 174 -16.09 -4.63 13.55
C ALA A 174 -15.57 -4.70 14.99
N ASP A 175 -14.95 -5.82 15.38
CA ASP A 175 -14.33 -6.00 16.69
C ASP A 175 -13.09 -5.08 16.85
N HIS A 176 -12.26 -4.97 15.82
CA HIS A 176 -11.11 -4.07 15.74
C HIS A 176 -11.50 -2.59 15.83
N ASN A 177 -12.49 -2.15 15.07
CA ASN A 177 -12.95 -0.76 15.09
C ASN A 177 -13.49 -0.36 16.46
N ARG A 178 -14.17 -1.28 17.16
CA ARG A 178 -14.60 -1.07 18.55
C ARG A 178 -13.42 -1.01 19.52
N TYR A 179 -12.40 -1.84 19.31
CA TYR A 179 -11.16 -1.81 20.10
C TYR A 179 -10.45 -0.44 19.99
N ILE A 180 -10.21 0.05 18.76
CA ILE A 180 -9.56 1.36 18.53
C ILE A 180 -10.40 2.51 19.09
N SER A 181 -11.72 2.50 18.84
CA SER A 181 -12.62 3.55 19.36
C SER A 181 -12.68 3.59 20.89
N GLY A 182 -12.51 2.44 21.54
CA GLY A 182 -12.49 2.30 23.00
C GLY A 182 -11.12 2.54 23.64
N SER A 183 -10.02 2.37 22.90
CA SER A 183 -8.66 2.59 23.40
C SER A 183 -8.22 4.05 23.38
N GLY A 184 -8.97 4.93 22.71
CA GLY A 184 -8.65 6.35 22.60
C GLY A 184 -7.40 6.63 21.75
N GLN A 185 -7.00 5.69 20.90
CA GLN A 185 -5.84 5.82 20.02
C GLN A 185 -6.26 6.33 18.65
N PHE A 186 -5.89 7.57 18.34
CA PHE A 186 -5.64 8.14 17.01
C PHE A 186 -4.54 9.18 17.18
#